data_AF-A0A2D4PZ21-F1
#
_entry.id   AF-A0A2D4PZ21-F1
#
_cell.length_a   1.000
_cell.length_b   1.000
_cell.length_c   1.000
_cell.angle_alpha   90.00
_cell.angle_beta   90.00
_cell.angle_gamma   90.00
#
_symmetry.space_group_name_H-M   'P 1'
#
loop_
_entity.id
_entity.type
_entity.pdbx_description
1 polymer ?
#
loop_
_entity_poly.entity_id
_entity_poly.type
_entity_poly.pdbx_seq_one_letter_code
_entity_poly.pdbx_strand_id
1 'polypeptide(L)'
;MKWAKDNPDLFAMMEKTRMYVFRNLDPEEPIQTSGYICNFEDLEIKSVLLDEILKNPEHPNKDCIIHFDIRSLRDAQAIVKEAGIAESSQFIEENSHPRLWRLLAETDLQKLDLHTAEQAFVRYKNYQGIKFVKRLHNLQSEALRQAEVAVYFGKFEEAERMYLDMDRRDLAVDLRMKLGNGFRVVQLLQTGSGHGDDSLLEQAHNEIGEYFADRQKWYACNFQL
;
A
#
# COMPACT_ATOMS: atom_id res chain seq x y z
N MET A 1 -27.71 -4.06 10.26
CA MET A 1 -26.96 -3.28 11.26
C MET A 1 -25.71 -4.05 11.61
N LYS A 2 -24.56 -3.40 11.73
CA LYS A 2 -23.28 -4.01 12.10
C LYS A 2 -22.49 -3.05 12.99
N TRP A 3 -22.05 -3.52 14.13
CA TRP A 3 -21.18 -2.78 15.03
C TRP A 3 -19.73 -2.84 14.55
N ALA A 4 -18.97 -1.78 14.82
CA ALA A 4 -17.54 -1.78 14.56
C ALA A 4 -16.85 -2.74 15.54
N LYS A 5 -15.86 -3.49 15.06
CA LYS A 5 -15.10 -4.41 15.92
C LYS A 5 -14.07 -3.70 16.79
N ASP A 6 -13.58 -2.59 16.29
CA ASP A 6 -12.55 -1.70 16.82
C ASP A 6 -13.11 -0.72 17.85
N ASN A 7 -14.37 -0.30 17.70
CA ASN A 7 -14.99 0.66 18.61
C ASN A 7 -16.46 0.32 18.91
N PRO A 8 -16.82 0.04 20.18
CA PRO A 8 -18.20 -0.30 20.55
C PRO A 8 -19.19 0.85 20.37
N ASP A 9 -18.73 2.10 20.27
CA ASP A 9 -19.60 3.28 20.12
C ASP A 9 -19.98 3.57 18.66
N LEU A 10 -19.38 2.82 17.72
CA LEU A 10 -19.60 2.97 16.29
C LEU A 10 -20.43 1.80 15.75
N PHE A 11 -21.48 2.12 15.00
CA PHE A 11 -22.22 1.11 14.23
C PHE A 11 -22.76 1.67 12.92
N ALA A 12 -22.90 0.78 11.94
CA ALA A 12 -23.50 1.06 10.66
C ALA A 12 -24.88 0.41 10.56
N MET A 13 -25.88 1.17 10.13
CA MET A 13 -27.22 0.70 9.82
C MET A 13 -27.53 0.97 8.35
N MET A 14 -28.28 0.06 7.73
CA MET A 14 -28.80 0.25 6.38
C MET A 14 -30.31 0.44 6.46
N GLU A 15 -30.81 1.51 5.85
CA GLU A 15 -32.21 1.82 5.65
C GLU A 15 -32.49 1.92 4.14
N LYS A 16 -33.10 0.86 3.58
CA LYS A 16 -33.38 0.71 2.13
C LYS A 16 -32.13 0.83 1.25
N THR A 17 -31.82 2.03 0.77
CA THR A 17 -30.69 2.34 -0.12
C THR A 17 -29.77 3.40 0.49
N ARG A 18 -29.92 3.67 1.79
CA ARG A 18 -29.13 4.63 2.54
C ARG A 18 -28.46 3.91 3.71
N MET A 19 -27.14 4.02 3.77
CA MET A 19 -26.35 3.56 4.89
C MET A 19 -26.07 4.74 5.82
N TYR A 20 -26.43 4.59 7.08
CA TYR A 20 -26.13 5.53 8.16
C TYR A 20 -25.04 4.94 9.04
N VAL A 21 -24.06 5.76 9.36
CA VAL A 21 -23.05 5.44 10.37
C VAL A 21 -23.39 6.25 11.61
N PHE A 22 -23.41 5.62 12.77
CA PHE A 22 -23.70 6.28 14.03
C PHE A 22 -22.46 6.26 14.90
N ARG A 23 -22.22 7.38 15.58
CA ARG A 23 -21.21 7.54 16.63
C ARG A 23 -21.92 8.03 17.89
N ASN A 24 -21.94 7.24 18.95
CA ASN A 24 -22.64 7.60 20.20
C ASN A 24 -24.12 8.01 19.99
N LEU A 25 -24.82 7.36 19.07
CA LEU A 25 -26.22 7.64 18.68
C LEU A 25 -26.44 8.88 17.80
N ASP A 26 -25.38 9.62 17.45
CA ASP A 26 -25.47 10.69 16.46
C ASP A 26 -25.24 10.14 15.04
N PRO A 27 -26.21 10.30 14.11
CA PRO A 27 -26.06 9.85 12.73
C PRO A 27 -25.12 10.76 11.93
N GLU A 28 -24.22 10.14 11.18
CA GLU A 28 -23.45 10.79 10.12
C GLU A 28 -24.27 10.95 8.84
N GLU A 29 -23.70 11.67 7.86
CA GLU A 29 -24.30 11.86 6.54
C GLU A 29 -24.57 10.51 5.85
N PRO A 30 -25.79 10.30 5.33
CA PRO A 30 -26.16 9.04 4.71
C PRO A 30 -25.37 8.80 3.42
N ILE A 31 -24.81 7.60 3.31
CA ILE A 31 -24.16 7.12 2.10
C ILE A 31 -25.18 6.36 1.27
N GLN A 32 -25.41 6.78 0.03
CA GLN A 32 -26.32 6.08 -0.88
C GLN A 32 -25.64 4.80 -1.39
N THR A 33 -26.16 3.64 -1.00
CA THR A 33 -25.64 2.34 -1.41
C THR A 33 -26.74 1.26 -1.33
N SER A 34 -26.73 0.34 -2.29
CA SER A 34 -27.51 -0.90 -2.26
C SER A 34 -26.69 -2.09 -1.72
N GLY A 35 -25.45 -1.84 -1.28
CA GLY A 35 -24.57 -2.87 -0.74
C GLY A 35 -25.00 -3.37 0.64
N TYR A 36 -24.87 -4.67 0.84
CA TYR A 36 -25.08 -5.30 2.15
C TYR A 36 -23.83 -5.13 3.01
N ILE A 37 -24.00 -4.67 4.25
CA ILE A 37 -22.88 -4.47 5.19
C ILE A 37 -22.34 -5.83 5.64
N CYS A 38 -21.05 -6.08 5.39
CA CYS A 38 -20.38 -7.33 5.77
C CYS A 38 -19.52 -7.15 7.01
N ASN A 39 -18.62 -6.15 6.98
CA ASN A 39 -17.67 -5.90 8.05
C ASN A 39 -17.57 -4.41 8.32
N PHE A 40 -17.36 -4.07 9.58
CA PHE A 40 -17.03 -2.72 9.99
C PHE A 40 -15.83 -2.81 10.94
N GLU A 41 -14.69 -2.33 10.46
CA GLU A 41 -13.41 -2.42 11.15
C GLU A 41 -12.48 -1.32 10.62
N ASP A 42 -11.58 -0.84 11.47
CA ASP A 42 -10.62 0.20 11.13
C ASP A 42 -11.26 1.45 10.52
N LEU A 43 -12.38 1.97 11.05
CA LEU A 43 -13.09 3.13 10.47
C LEU A 43 -13.55 2.96 9.00
N GLU A 44 -13.61 1.73 8.50
CA GLU A 44 -14.11 1.39 7.16
C GLU A 44 -15.24 0.38 7.22
N ILE A 45 -16.21 0.58 6.34
CA ILE A 45 -17.32 -0.35 6.16
C ILE A 45 -17.11 -1.11 4.85
N LYS A 46 -16.94 -2.42 4.96
CA LYS A 46 -16.95 -3.33 3.81
C LYS A 46 -18.38 -3.74 3.52
N SER A 47 -18.82 -3.41 2.33
CA SER A 47 -20.13 -3.78 1.81
C SER A 47 -20.00 -4.61 0.55
N VAL A 48 -21.01 -5.45 0.29
CA VAL A 48 -21.03 -6.33 -0.88
C VAL A 48 -22.34 -6.15 -1.64
N LEU A 49 -22.22 -5.93 -2.95
CA LEU A 49 -23.35 -5.91 -3.87
C LEU A 49 -23.76 -7.34 -4.22
N LEU A 50 -24.63 -7.93 -3.39
CA LEU A 50 -25.12 -9.30 -3.62
C LEU A 50 -25.86 -9.43 -4.95
N ASP A 51 -26.57 -8.39 -5.39
CA ASP A 51 -27.32 -8.42 -6.65
C ASP A 51 -26.40 -8.62 -7.87
N GLU A 52 -25.20 -8.03 -7.86
CA GLU A 52 -24.22 -8.21 -8.94
C GLU A 52 -23.53 -9.58 -8.87
N ILE A 53 -23.28 -10.08 -7.66
CA ILE A 53 -22.72 -11.44 -7.47
C ILE A 53 -23.71 -12.50 -7.94
N LEU A 54 -25.00 -12.32 -7.64
CA LEU A 54 -26.06 -13.25 -8.03
C LEU A 54 -26.26 -13.34 -9.55
N LYS A 55 -25.86 -12.31 -10.32
CA LYS A 55 -25.91 -12.38 -11.79
C LYS A 55 -24.88 -13.36 -12.35
N ASN A 56 -23.69 -13.46 -11.76
CA ASN A 56 -22.59 -14.31 -12.22
C ASN A 56 -21.91 -15.04 -11.05
N PRO A 57 -22.54 -16.08 -10.47
CA PRO A 57 -22.02 -16.75 -9.27
C PRO A 57 -20.72 -17.54 -9.51
N GLU A 58 -20.48 -17.99 -10.75
CA GLU A 58 -19.27 -18.76 -11.13
C GLU A 58 -18.00 -17.89 -11.20
N HIS A 59 -18.16 -16.58 -11.45
CA HIS A 59 -17.05 -15.63 -11.56
C HIS A 59 -17.39 -14.30 -10.87
N PRO A 60 -17.40 -14.27 -9.52
CA PRO A 60 -17.63 -13.04 -8.79
C PRO A 60 -16.52 -12.03 -9.10
N ASN A 61 -16.91 -10.82 -9.49
CA ASN A 61 -15.95 -9.76 -9.77
C ASN A 61 -15.54 -9.04 -8.47
N LYS A 62 -14.27 -8.64 -8.33
CA LYS A 62 -13.78 -7.95 -7.13
C LYS A 62 -14.44 -6.58 -6.93
N ASP A 63 -14.94 -6.00 -8.00
CA ASP A 63 -15.68 -4.72 -8.02
C ASP A 63 -17.01 -4.80 -7.25
N CYS A 64 -17.50 -6.00 -6.94
CA CYS A 64 -18.71 -6.19 -6.13
C CYS A 64 -18.49 -5.90 -4.64
N ILE A 65 -17.23 -5.79 -4.18
CA ILE A 65 -16.87 -5.44 -2.81
C ILE A 65 -16.55 -3.95 -2.77
N ILE A 66 -17.36 -3.19 -2.03
CA ILE A 66 -17.22 -1.74 -1.91
C ILE A 66 -16.81 -1.40 -0.48
N HIS A 67 -15.75 -0.60 -0.36
CA HIS A 67 -15.25 -0.06 0.89
C HIS A 67 -15.73 1.39 1.05
N PHE A 68 -16.34 1.69 2.20
CA PHE A 68 -16.79 3.03 2.53
C PHE A 68 -16.01 3.58 3.72
N ASP A 69 -15.39 4.75 3.51
CA ASP A 69 -14.69 5.51 4.54
C ASP A 69 -15.69 6.33 5.36
N ILE A 70 -15.60 6.21 6.68
CA ILE A 70 -16.44 6.97 7.62
C ILE A 70 -15.99 8.42 7.68
N ARG A 71 -16.86 9.32 8.15
CA ARG A 71 -16.56 10.75 8.24
C ARG A 71 -15.21 11.04 8.90
N SER A 72 -14.90 10.42 10.04
CA SER A 72 -13.61 10.65 10.71
C SER A 72 -12.39 10.34 9.83
N LEU A 73 -12.48 9.32 8.98
CA LEU A 73 -11.41 8.97 8.04
C LEU A 73 -11.36 9.95 6.87
N ARG A 74 -12.52 10.35 6.33
CA ARG A 74 -12.63 11.33 5.25
C ARG A 74 -12.12 12.71 5.69
N ASP A 75 -12.53 13.16 6.87
CA ASP A 75 -12.11 14.44 7.47
C ASP A 75 -10.60 14.40 7.73
N ALA A 76 -10.06 13.31 8.28
CA ALA A 76 -8.61 13.17 8.43
C ALA A 76 -7.86 13.21 7.10
N GLN A 77 -8.35 12.53 6.06
CA GLN A 77 -7.75 12.58 4.72
C GLN A 77 -7.78 13.99 4.12
N ALA A 78 -8.86 14.75 4.35
CA ALA A 78 -8.97 16.13 3.90
C ALA A 78 -7.98 17.04 4.64
N ILE A 79 -7.91 16.93 5.97
CA ILE A 79 -6.99 17.71 6.82
C ILE A 79 -5.53 17.41 6.44
N VAL A 80 -5.18 16.15 6.21
CA VAL A 80 -3.81 15.77 5.80
C VAL A 80 -3.42 16.35 4.44
N LYS A 81 -4.39 16.55 3.54
CA LYS A 81 -4.18 17.17 2.22
C LYS A 81 -4.15 18.69 2.27
N GLU A 82 -5.00 19.33 3.07
CA GLU A 82 -5.20 20.79 3.07
C GLU A 82 -4.44 21.53 4.19
N ALA A 83 -4.46 20.98 5.40
CA ALA A 83 -4.15 21.69 6.65
C ALA A 83 -2.73 21.44 7.20
N GLY A 84 -1.87 20.75 6.44
CA GLY A 84 -0.48 20.51 6.84
C GLY A 84 -0.36 19.52 8.02
N ILE A 85 0.89 19.24 8.42
CA ILE A 85 1.23 18.10 9.31
C ILE A 85 0.80 18.36 10.76
N ALA A 86 0.87 19.61 11.23
CA ALA A 86 0.58 19.97 12.62
C ALA A 86 -0.91 19.85 12.98
N GLU A 87 -1.80 20.40 12.16
CA GLU A 87 -3.25 20.30 12.36
C GLU A 87 -3.73 18.85 12.21
N SER A 88 -3.14 18.11 11.26
CA SER A 88 -3.38 16.67 11.10
C SER A 88 -3.03 15.88 12.36
N SER A 89 -1.90 16.19 12.99
CA SER A 89 -1.48 15.53 14.22
C SER A 89 -2.45 15.81 15.38
N GLN A 90 -2.89 17.05 15.54
CA GLN A 90 -3.87 17.44 16.57
C GLN A 90 -5.21 16.71 16.39
N PHE A 91 -5.74 16.70 15.16
CA PHE A 91 -6.99 16.00 14.86
C PHE A 91 -6.93 14.50 15.18
N ILE A 92 -5.79 13.87 14.90
CA ILE A 92 -5.57 12.44 15.14
C ILE A 92 -5.34 12.14 16.62
N GLU A 93 -4.73 13.07 17.37
CA GLU A 93 -4.65 12.97 18.83
C GLU A 93 -6.04 13.06 19.49
N GLU A 94 -6.91 13.94 19.00
CA GLU A 94 -8.30 14.05 19.46
C GLU A 94 -9.15 12.82 19.07
N ASN A 95 -8.91 12.24 17.89
CA ASN A 95 -9.59 11.04 17.40
C ASN A 95 -8.62 9.86 17.30
N SER A 96 -8.07 9.41 18.43
CA SER A 96 -7.04 8.37 18.44
C SER A 96 -7.55 7.02 17.90
N HIS A 97 -7.12 6.66 16.68
CA HIS A 97 -7.34 5.34 16.08
C HIS A 97 -6.09 4.87 15.30
N PRO A 98 -5.65 3.59 15.40
CA PRO A 98 -4.46 3.09 14.70
C PRO A 98 -4.42 3.37 13.20
N ARG A 99 -5.59 3.27 12.54
CA ARG A 99 -5.74 3.53 11.10
C ARG A 99 -5.47 4.99 10.72
N LEU A 100 -5.81 5.94 11.59
CA LEU A 100 -5.54 7.36 11.36
C LEU A 100 -4.05 7.68 11.53
N TRP A 101 -3.42 7.12 12.55
CA TRP A 101 -1.96 7.20 12.73
C TRP A 101 -1.19 6.58 11.57
N ARG A 102 -1.71 5.48 10.98
CA ARG A 102 -1.14 4.89 9.78
C ARG A 102 -1.22 5.84 8.59
N LEU A 103 -2.39 6.47 8.37
CA LEU A 103 -2.57 7.44 7.29
C LEU A 103 -1.56 8.58 7.41
N LEU A 104 -1.43 9.18 8.60
CA LEU A 104 -0.47 10.26 8.83
C LEU A 104 0.98 9.80 8.61
N ALA A 105 1.35 8.63 9.12
CA ALA A 105 2.69 8.08 8.91
C ALA A 105 3.01 7.87 7.42
N GLU A 106 2.05 7.36 6.64
CA GLU A 106 2.20 7.14 5.21
C GLU A 106 2.32 8.47 4.44
N THR A 107 1.53 9.49 4.79
CA THR A 107 1.63 10.79 4.14
C THR A 107 2.91 11.54 4.51
N ASP A 108 3.37 11.41 5.75
CA ASP A 108 4.60 12.05 6.22
C ASP A 108 5.83 11.38 5.59
N LEU A 109 5.82 10.06 5.41
CA LEU A 109 6.83 9.36 4.63
C LEU A 109 6.91 9.85 3.18
N GLN A 110 5.77 10.11 2.53
CA GLN A 110 5.74 10.65 1.17
C GLN A 110 6.29 12.09 1.10
N LYS A 111 6.06 12.88 2.14
CA LYS A 111 6.62 14.24 2.29
C LYS A 111 8.07 14.25 2.80
N LEU A 112 8.66 13.07 3.09
CA LEU A 112 9.99 12.89 3.66
C LEU A 112 10.17 13.49 5.07
N ASP A 113 9.09 13.74 5.81
CA ASP A 113 9.15 14.12 7.22
C ASP A 113 9.34 12.87 8.10
N LEU A 114 10.59 12.47 8.25
CA LEU A 114 10.96 11.26 8.99
C LEU A 114 10.63 11.36 10.48
N HIS A 115 10.63 12.57 11.05
CA HIS A 115 10.45 12.74 12.49
C HIS A 115 8.99 12.50 12.90
N THR A 116 8.05 13.16 12.22
CA THR A 116 6.61 12.98 12.49
C THR A 116 6.15 11.59 12.08
N ALA A 117 6.70 11.04 10.99
CA ALA A 117 6.46 9.66 10.60
C ALA A 117 6.88 8.66 11.70
N GLU A 118 8.08 8.78 12.28
CA GLU A 118 8.52 7.90 13.39
C GLU A 118 7.58 8.01 14.59
N GLN A 119 7.20 9.23 14.99
CA GLN A 119 6.28 9.44 16.09
C GLN A 119 4.93 8.75 15.83
N ALA A 120 4.39 8.88 14.62
CA ALA A 120 3.16 8.22 14.22
C ALA A 120 3.31 6.68 14.28
N PHE A 121 4.40 6.12 13.74
CA PHE A 121 4.69 4.68 13.82
C PHE A 121 4.79 4.15 15.25
N VAL A 122 5.33 4.95 16.18
CA VAL A 122 5.39 4.61 17.60
C VAL A 122 3.99 4.55 18.22
N ARG A 123 3.12 5.52 17.90
CA ARG A 123 1.75 5.57 18.45
C ARG A 123 0.91 4.35 18.07
N TYR A 124 1.02 3.86 16.84
CA TYR A 124 0.29 2.67 16.40
C TYR A 124 1.09 1.34 16.53
N LYS A 125 2.28 1.39 17.15
CA LYS A 125 3.13 0.22 17.50
C LYS A 125 3.63 -0.60 16.31
N ASN A 126 3.91 0.02 15.17
CA ASN A 126 4.50 -0.68 14.03
C ASN A 126 6.03 -0.61 14.03
N TYR A 127 6.64 -1.69 14.55
CA TYR A 127 8.08 -1.84 14.61
C TYR A 127 8.77 -1.89 13.24
N GLN A 128 8.09 -2.40 12.20
CA GLN A 128 8.67 -2.46 10.85
C GLN A 128 8.82 -1.04 10.29
N GLY A 129 7.80 -0.20 10.46
CA GLY A 129 7.85 1.22 10.08
C GLY A 129 8.94 1.99 10.82
N ILE A 130 9.08 1.81 12.13
CA ILE A 130 10.15 2.46 12.92
C ILE A 130 11.54 2.04 12.42
N LYS A 131 11.76 0.74 12.19
CA LYS A 131 13.05 0.26 11.66
C LYS A 131 13.34 0.81 10.26
N PHE A 132 12.30 0.94 9.44
CA PHE A 132 12.41 1.53 8.11
C PHE A 132 12.80 3.01 8.17
N VAL A 133 12.14 3.82 9.00
CA VAL A 133 12.50 5.24 9.18
C VAL A 133 13.94 5.41 9.69
N LYS A 134 14.39 4.57 10.62
CA LYS A 134 15.79 4.56 11.08
C LYS A 134 16.78 4.23 9.96
N ARG A 135 16.42 3.30 9.06
CA ARG A 135 17.23 3.01 7.87
C ARG A 135 17.26 4.21 6.92
N LEU A 136 16.14 4.90 6.71
CA LEU A 136 16.07 6.11 5.88
C LEU A 136 16.93 7.25 6.45
N HIS A 137 16.98 7.41 7.77
CA HIS A 137 17.84 8.41 8.43
C HIS A 137 19.33 8.20 8.13
N ASN A 138 19.77 6.95 7.98
CA ASN A 138 21.17 6.63 7.67
C ASN A 138 21.55 6.89 6.20
N LEU A 139 20.57 7.07 5.31
CA LEU A 139 20.84 7.37 3.89
C LEU A 139 21.18 8.85 3.74
N GLN A 140 22.27 9.17 3.05
CA GLN A 140 22.73 10.55 2.90
C GLN A 140 22.00 11.33 1.80
N SER A 141 21.55 10.67 0.73
CA SER A 141 20.88 11.35 -0.38
C SER A 141 19.36 11.29 -0.27
N GLU A 142 18.72 12.43 -0.51
CA GLU A 142 17.27 12.57 -0.50
C GLU A 142 16.60 11.73 -1.60
N ALA A 143 17.19 11.70 -2.79
CA ALA A 143 16.68 10.89 -3.89
C ALA A 143 16.70 9.38 -3.59
N LEU A 144 17.71 8.86 -2.84
CA LEU A 144 17.69 7.46 -2.39
C LEU A 144 16.61 7.23 -1.34
N ARG A 145 16.36 8.19 -0.44
CA ARG A 145 15.25 8.08 0.52
C ARG A 145 13.92 8.02 -0.21
N GLN A 146 13.71 8.87 -1.20
CA GLN A 146 12.48 8.88 -2.00
C GLN A 146 12.28 7.58 -2.77
N ALA A 147 13.35 7.01 -3.35
CA ALA A 147 13.30 5.72 -4.02
C ALA A 147 12.94 4.58 -3.05
N GLU A 148 13.56 4.53 -1.87
CA GLU A 148 13.24 3.53 -0.84
C GLU A 148 11.81 3.70 -0.29
N VAL A 149 11.31 4.93 -0.18
CA VAL A 149 9.90 5.20 0.15
C VAL A 149 8.98 4.66 -0.95
N ALA A 150 9.31 4.85 -2.23
CA ALA A 150 8.54 4.28 -3.34
C ALA A 150 8.54 2.74 -3.30
N VAL A 151 9.68 2.11 -2.95
CA VAL A 151 9.76 0.66 -2.69
C VAL A 151 8.84 0.23 -1.55
N TYR A 152 8.81 0.99 -0.45
CA TYR A 152 7.94 0.71 0.69
C TYR A 152 6.44 0.72 0.31
N PHE A 153 6.03 1.61 -0.58
CA PHE A 153 4.65 1.65 -1.11
C PHE A 153 4.36 0.63 -2.23
N GLY A 154 5.32 -0.22 -2.59
CA GLY A 154 5.17 -1.21 -3.65
C GLY A 154 5.21 -0.62 -5.07
N LYS A 155 5.62 0.64 -5.21
CA LYS A 155 5.76 1.32 -6.51
C LYS A 155 7.13 1.02 -7.13
N PHE A 156 7.36 -0.26 -7.43
CA PHE A 156 8.67 -0.75 -7.85
C PHE A 156 9.15 -0.15 -9.18
N GLU A 157 8.24 0.16 -10.10
CA GLU A 157 8.60 0.79 -11.38
C GLU A 157 9.06 2.24 -11.20
N GLU A 158 8.40 3.01 -10.33
CA GLU A 158 8.80 4.38 -9.99
C GLU A 158 10.17 4.35 -9.28
N ALA A 159 10.34 3.45 -8.32
CA ALA A 159 11.61 3.29 -7.61
C ALA A 159 12.77 2.89 -8.54
N GLU A 160 12.54 1.99 -9.49
CA GLU A 160 13.54 1.60 -10.48
C GLU A 160 13.98 2.80 -11.32
N ARG A 161 13.03 3.61 -11.81
CA ARG A 161 13.35 4.83 -12.58
C ARG A 161 14.21 5.78 -11.75
N MET A 162 13.85 6.02 -10.49
CA MET A 162 14.65 6.85 -9.58
C MET A 162 16.07 6.30 -9.40
N TYR A 163 16.24 4.99 -9.25
CA TYR A 163 17.59 4.40 -9.14
C TYR A 163 18.41 4.54 -10.43
N LEU A 164 17.77 4.43 -11.60
CA LEU A 164 18.42 4.64 -12.89
C LEU A 164 18.83 6.10 -13.11
N ASP A 165 17.97 7.05 -12.75
CA ASP A 165 18.24 8.49 -12.84
C ASP A 165 19.41 8.92 -11.93
N MET A 166 19.65 8.17 -10.85
CA MET A 166 20.78 8.36 -9.94
C MET A 166 22.05 7.60 -10.35
N ASP A 167 22.05 6.96 -11.52
CA ASP A 167 23.11 6.05 -12.00
C ASP A 167 23.40 4.87 -11.06
N ARG A 168 22.52 4.57 -10.10
CA ARG A 168 22.65 3.48 -9.10
C ARG A 168 21.95 2.21 -9.56
N ARG A 169 22.40 1.66 -10.68
CA ARG A 169 21.82 0.44 -11.28
C ARG A 169 21.92 -0.78 -10.36
N ASP A 170 22.99 -0.88 -9.58
CA ASP A 170 23.18 -1.99 -8.64
C ASP A 170 21.98 -2.14 -7.68
N LEU A 171 21.44 -1.01 -7.20
CA LEU A 171 20.26 -0.99 -6.32
C LEU A 171 18.97 -1.38 -7.06
N ALA A 172 18.85 -1.00 -8.33
CA ALA A 172 17.74 -1.41 -9.17
C ALA A 172 17.75 -2.92 -9.46
N VAL A 173 18.93 -3.49 -9.71
CA VAL A 173 19.13 -4.93 -9.86
C VAL A 173 18.79 -5.66 -8.57
N ASP A 174 19.33 -5.21 -7.43
CA ASP A 174 19.03 -5.77 -6.10
C ASP A 174 17.52 -5.76 -5.78
N LEU A 175 16.83 -4.68 -6.15
CA LEU A 175 15.37 -4.57 -5.97
C LEU A 175 14.64 -5.61 -6.82
N ARG A 176 15.01 -5.76 -8.09
CA ARG A 176 14.35 -6.70 -9.01
C ARG A 176 14.65 -8.16 -8.70
N MET A 177 15.85 -8.46 -8.21
CA MET A 177 16.23 -9.77 -7.65
C MET A 177 15.34 -10.11 -6.45
N LYS A 178 15.16 -9.20 -5.49
CA LYS A 178 14.26 -9.42 -4.33
C LYS A 178 12.80 -9.65 -4.72
N LEU A 179 12.38 -9.14 -5.87
CA LEU A 179 11.03 -9.33 -6.41
C LEU A 179 10.90 -10.62 -7.26
N GLY A 180 11.99 -11.35 -7.51
CA GLY A 180 12.01 -12.54 -8.37
C GLY A 180 11.73 -12.22 -9.85
N ASN A 181 12.04 -11.00 -10.29
CA ASN A 181 11.81 -10.57 -11.66
C ASN A 181 13.08 -10.73 -12.50
N GLY A 182 13.54 -11.99 -12.68
CA GLY A 182 14.77 -12.32 -13.39
C GLY A 182 14.87 -11.71 -14.80
N PHE A 183 13.76 -11.68 -15.56
CA PHE A 183 13.73 -11.05 -16.89
C PHE A 183 14.14 -9.58 -16.88
N ARG A 184 13.70 -8.82 -15.88
CA ARG A 184 14.01 -7.39 -15.79
C ARG A 184 15.46 -7.18 -15.35
N VAL A 185 15.97 -8.06 -14.49
CA VAL A 185 17.38 -8.05 -14.06
C VAL A 185 18.31 -8.24 -15.26
N VAL A 186 18.04 -9.24 -16.12
CA VAL A 186 18.82 -9.46 -17.34
C VAL A 186 18.80 -8.24 -18.27
N GLN A 187 17.63 -7.63 -18.49
CA GLN A 187 17.53 -6.40 -19.30
C GLN A 187 18.35 -5.25 -18.71
N LEU A 188 18.31 -5.06 -17.39
CA LEU A 188 19.08 -4.01 -16.70
C LEU A 188 20.59 -4.24 -16.80
N LEU A 189 21.02 -5.50 -16.72
CA LEU A 189 22.43 -5.89 -16.85
C LEU A 189 22.92 -5.76 -18.31
N GLN A 190 22.11 -6.16 -19.29
CA GLN A 190 22.46 -6.07 -20.73
C GLN A 190 22.46 -4.64 -21.28
N THR A 191 21.60 -3.76 -20.76
CA THR A 191 21.54 -2.34 -21.21
C THR A 191 22.69 -1.52 -20.62
N GLY A 192 23.42 -2.05 -19.63
CA GLY A 192 24.49 -1.35 -18.94
C GLY A 192 25.84 -1.44 -19.65
N SER A 193 26.48 -0.29 -19.89
CA SER A 193 27.86 -0.18 -20.39
C SER A 193 28.94 -0.46 -19.33
N GLY A 194 28.74 -1.48 -18.49
CA GLY A 194 29.70 -1.94 -17.49
C GLY A 194 29.74 -3.46 -17.50
N HIS A 195 30.89 -4.08 -17.24
CA HIS A 195 31.01 -5.53 -17.12
C HIS A 195 29.97 -6.00 -16.09
N GLY A 196 28.88 -6.59 -16.58
CA GLY A 196 27.87 -7.21 -15.75
C GLY A 196 28.56 -8.28 -14.91
N ASP A 197 28.24 -8.31 -13.62
CA ASP A 197 28.74 -9.36 -12.74
C ASP A 197 28.16 -10.69 -13.26
N ASP A 198 29.00 -11.52 -13.90
CA ASP A 198 28.61 -12.80 -14.50
C ASP A 198 27.86 -13.68 -13.49
N SER A 199 28.19 -13.54 -12.20
CA SER A 199 27.52 -14.26 -11.10
C SER A 199 26.05 -13.86 -10.94
N LEU A 200 25.71 -12.57 -11.11
CA LEU A 200 24.33 -12.08 -11.02
C LEU A 200 23.53 -12.45 -12.28
N LEU A 201 24.19 -12.47 -13.44
CA LEU A 201 23.59 -12.97 -14.68
C LEU A 201 23.23 -14.45 -14.57
N GLU A 202 24.14 -15.29 -14.06
CA GLU A 202 23.88 -16.70 -13.85
C GLU A 202 22.70 -16.93 -12.89
N GLN A 203 22.64 -16.18 -11.78
CA GLN A 203 21.52 -16.25 -10.85
C GLN A 203 20.19 -15.85 -11.51
N ALA A 204 20.16 -14.75 -12.27
CA ALA A 204 18.95 -14.30 -12.95
C ALA A 204 18.50 -15.31 -14.03
N HIS A 205 19.42 -15.93 -14.75
CA HIS A 205 19.11 -16.98 -15.71
C HIS A 205 18.59 -18.25 -15.04
N ASN A 206 19.13 -18.63 -13.88
CA ASN A 206 18.61 -19.75 -13.09
C ASN A 206 17.18 -19.50 -12.61
N GLU A 207 16.87 -18.29 -12.11
CA GLU A 207 15.50 -17.92 -11.71
C GLU A 207 14.51 -18.00 -12.90
N ILE A 208 14.93 -17.55 -14.09
CA ILE A 208 14.13 -17.66 -15.32
C ILE A 208 13.92 -19.14 -15.69
N GLY A 209 14.98 -19.96 -15.58
CA GLY A 209 14.93 -21.40 -15.83
C GLY A 209 13.94 -22.11 -14.91
N GLU A 210 13.99 -21.83 -13.60
CA GLU A 210 13.04 -22.37 -12.61
C GLU A 210 11.59 -21.94 -12.93
N TYR A 211 11.37 -20.67 -13.28
CA TYR A 211 10.05 -20.15 -13.66
C TYR A 211 9.44 -20.89 -14.87
N PHE A 212 10.24 -21.23 -15.88
CA PHE A 212 9.77 -22.00 -17.03
C PHE A 212 9.60 -23.49 -16.72
N ALA A 213 10.47 -24.06 -15.88
CA ALA A 213 10.41 -25.43 -15.42
C ALA A 213 9.11 -25.71 -14.64
N ASP A 214 8.75 -24.84 -13.69
CA ASP A 214 7.52 -24.94 -12.89
C ASP A 214 6.25 -24.91 -13.74
N ARG A 215 6.29 -24.20 -14.88
CA ARG A 215 5.17 -24.07 -15.81
C ARG A 215 5.17 -25.13 -16.92
N GLN A 216 6.12 -26.07 -16.90
CA GLN A 216 6.32 -27.10 -17.92
C GLN A 216 6.47 -26.53 -19.34
N LYS A 217 6.95 -25.28 -19.46
CA LYS A 217 7.13 -24.57 -20.74
C LYS A 217 8.58 -24.63 -21.20
N TRP A 218 9.08 -25.85 -21.37
CA TRP A 218 10.47 -26.14 -21.71
C TRP A 218 10.93 -25.54 -23.04
N TYR A 219 10.05 -25.47 -24.04
CA TYR A 219 10.37 -24.93 -25.38
C TYR A 219 10.66 -23.42 -25.39
N ALA A 220 10.11 -22.67 -24.44
CA ALA A 220 10.30 -21.21 -24.37
C ALA A 220 11.66 -20.82 -23.75
N CYS A 221 12.30 -21.73 -23.02
CA CYS A 221 13.57 -21.48 -22.33
C CYS A 221 14.74 -21.28 -23.32
N ASN A 222 14.69 -21.90 -24.50
CA ASN A 222 15.76 -21.83 -25.52
C ASN A 222 15.74 -20.56 -26.38
N PHE A 223 14.68 -19.74 -26.32
CA PHE A 223 14.50 -18.59 -27.23
C PHE A 223 14.73 -17.21 -26.59
N GLN A 224 15.03 -17.16 -25.28
CA GLN A 224 15.23 -15.91 -24.54
C GLN A 224 16.61 -15.81 -23.84
N LEU A 225 17.46 -16.82 -24.02
CA LEU A 225 18.90 -16.77 -23.76
C LEU A 225 19.62 -16.30 -25.02
#